data_AF-A0A6I1F800-F1
#
_entry.id   AF-A0A6I1F800-F1
#
_cell.length_a   1.000
_cell.length_b   1.000
_cell.length_c   1.000
_cell.angle_alpha   90.00
_cell.angle_beta   90.00
_cell.angle_gamma   90.00
#
_symmetry.space_group_name_H-M   'P 1'
#
loop_
_entity.id
_entity.type
_entity.pdbx_description
1 polymer ?
#
loop_
_entity_poly.entity_id
_entity_poly.type
_entity_poly.pdbx_seq_one_letter_code
_entity_poly.pdbx_strand_id
1 'polypeptide(L)'
;MRNIFGFLSVVFFIIPVVVYVISFLSGDLFSGPVMISICLILPFIGLILGILTKGRGLKLTGIIGNSLILLVTGVIPLVVSLFFWNQA
;
A
#
# COMPACT_ATOMS: atom_id res chain seq x y z
N MET A 1 6.60 -25.53 -5.20
CA MET A 1 6.45 -24.26 -5.96
C MET A 1 7.01 -23.13 -5.11
N ARG A 2 8.04 -22.42 -5.60
CA ARG A 2 8.68 -21.31 -4.87
C ARG A 2 7.61 -20.25 -4.57
N ASN A 3 7.44 -19.83 -3.32
CA ASN A 3 6.44 -18.84 -2.87
C ASN A 3 6.78 -17.41 -3.33
N ILE A 4 7.20 -17.25 -4.58
CA ILE A 4 7.74 -16.00 -5.13
C ILE A 4 6.70 -14.89 -5.13
N PHE A 5 5.43 -15.21 -5.39
CA PHE A 5 4.33 -14.25 -5.31
C PHE A 5 4.17 -13.69 -3.89
N GLY A 6 4.35 -14.53 -2.87
CA GLY A 6 4.24 -14.11 -1.48
C GLY A 6 5.39 -13.18 -1.07
N PHE A 7 6.61 -13.53 -1.49
CA PHE A 7 7.76 -12.67 -1.28
C PHE A 7 7.60 -11.32 -1.99
N LEU A 8 7.20 -11.32 -3.26
CA LEU A 8 6.96 -10.07 -4.02
C LEU A 8 5.84 -9.23 -3.41
N SER A 9 4.74 -9.86 -2.97
CA SER A 9 3.65 -9.19 -2.26
C SER A 9 4.14 -8.47 -1.00
N VAL A 10 5.05 -9.10 -0.24
CA VAL A 10 5.64 -8.50 0.95
C VAL A 10 6.54 -7.32 0.58
N VAL A 11 7.41 -7.48 -0.41
CA VAL A 11 8.27 -6.38 -0.90
C VAL A 11 7.42 -5.19 -1.37
N PHE A 12 6.31 -5.46 -2.06
CA PHE A 12 5.41 -4.44 -2.60
C PHE A 12 4.63 -3.69 -1.52
N PHE A 13 4.51 -4.23 -0.30
CA PHE A 13 3.97 -3.48 0.84
C PHE A 13 5.08 -2.68 1.57
N ILE A 14 6.29 -3.23 1.70
CA ILE A 14 7.39 -2.58 2.44
C ILE A 14 7.82 -1.26 1.77
N ILE A 15 7.99 -1.27 0.45
CA ILE A 15 8.40 -0.08 -0.32
C ILE A 15 7.50 1.13 -0.03
N PRO A 16 6.16 1.04 -0.20
CA PRO A 16 5.27 2.16 0.07
C PRO A 16 5.20 2.55 1.54
N VAL A 17 5.35 1.61 2.48
CA VAL A 17 5.45 1.97 3.91
C VAL A 17 6.65 2.87 4.16
N VAL A 18 7.83 2.51 3.63
CA VAL A 18 9.04 3.31 3.80
C VAL A 18 8.87 4.68 3.14
N VAL A 19 8.39 4.71 1.89
CA VAL A 19 8.19 5.97 1.15
C VAL A 19 7.18 6.86 1.87
N TYR A 20 6.05 6.31 2.31
CA TYR A 20 5.01 7.07 3.00
C TYR A 20 5.50 7.64 4.34
N VAL A 21 6.18 6.83 5.16
CA VAL A 21 6.70 7.27 6.46
C VAL A 21 7.74 8.37 6.30
N ILE A 22 8.66 8.24 5.33
CA ILE A 22 9.67 9.28 5.07
C ILE A 22 8.97 10.54 4.57
N SER A 23 8.10 10.44 3.57
CA SER A 23 7.36 11.59 3.03
C SER A 23 6.53 12.31 4.09
N PHE A 24 5.97 11.57 5.06
CA PHE A 24 5.22 12.17 6.16
C PHE A 24 6.08 13.02 7.09
N LEU A 25 7.37 12.69 7.26
CA LEU A 25 8.28 13.39 8.15
C LEU A 25 9.05 14.53 7.47
N SER A 26 9.36 14.40 6.19
CA SER A 26 10.21 15.35 5.45
C SER A 26 9.47 16.17 4.38
N GLY A 27 8.17 15.96 4.22
CA GLY A 27 7.42 16.40 3.03
C GLY A 27 7.57 15.43 1.87
N ASP A 28 6.78 15.64 0.81
CA ASP A 28 6.68 14.72 -0.33
C ASP A 28 8.03 14.38 -0.94
N LEU A 29 8.43 13.10 -0.84
CA LEU A 29 9.70 12.61 -1.35
C LEU A 29 9.75 12.54 -2.88
N PHE A 30 8.57 12.40 -3.51
CA PHE A 30 8.41 12.33 -4.96
C PHE A 30 7.25 13.21 -5.42
N SER A 31 7.13 13.42 -6.74
CA SER A 31 5.99 14.13 -7.31
C SER A 31 4.67 13.38 -7.04
N GLY A 32 3.56 14.12 -6.98
CA GLY A 32 2.21 13.57 -6.71
C GLY A 32 1.86 12.31 -7.51
N PRO A 33 2.05 12.27 -8.85
CA PRO A 33 1.77 11.06 -9.65
C PRO A 33 2.62 9.85 -9.26
N VAL A 34 3.88 10.08 -8.87
CA VAL A 34 4.79 9.03 -8.42
C VAL A 34 4.39 8.54 -7.03
N MET A 35 4.03 9.45 -6.12
CA MET A 35 3.51 9.12 -4.80
C MET A 35 2.24 8.26 -4.90
N ILE A 36 1.30 8.61 -5.79
CA ILE A 36 0.09 7.82 -6.06
C ILE A 36 0.45 6.42 -6.57
N SER A 37 1.39 6.33 -7.51
CA SER A 37 1.80 5.04 -8.08
C SER A 37 2.43 4.13 -7.02
N ILE A 38 3.29 4.69 -6.17
CA ILE A 38 3.94 3.95 -5.09
C ILE A 38 2.94 3.58 -3.99
N CYS A 39 2.10 4.51 -3.54
CA CYS A 39 1.28 4.32 -2.34
C CYS A 39 -0.08 3.67 -2.60
N LEU A 40 -0.56 3.63 -3.86
CA LEU A 40 -1.82 3.00 -4.23
C LEU A 40 -1.63 1.86 -5.22
N ILE A 41 -1.02 2.12 -6.38
CA ILE A 41 -0.94 1.13 -7.46
C ILE A 41 -0.10 -0.07 -7.04
N LEU A 42 1.09 0.18 -6.47
CA LEU A 42 2.01 -0.87 -6.07
C LEU A 42 1.42 -1.79 -4.96
N PRO A 43 0.81 -1.26 -3.88
CA PRO A 43 0.08 -2.08 -2.92
C PRO A 43 -1.09 -2.85 -3.51
N PHE A 44 -1.81 -2.28 -4.48
CA PHE A 44 -2.89 -2.99 -5.17
C PHE A 44 -2.37 -4.24 -5.88
N ILE A 45 -1.26 -4.09 -6.60
CA ILE A 45 -0.58 -5.23 -7.25
C ILE A 45 -0.08 -6.20 -6.17
N GLY A 46 0.51 -5.69 -5.10
CA GLY A 46 0.98 -6.49 -3.96
C GLY A 46 -0.13 -7.33 -3.34
N LEU A 47 -1.34 -6.78 -3.23
CA LEU A 47 -2.52 -7.47 -2.69
C LEU A 47 -2.95 -8.62 -3.61
N ILE A 48 -2.99 -8.39 -4.93
CA ILE A 48 -3.27 -9.45 -5.93
C ILE A 48 -2.24 -10.58 -5.81
N LEU A 49 -0.95 -10.24 -5.73
CA LEU A 49 0.12 -11.24 -5.55
C LEU A 49 -0.01 -12.00 -4.22
N GLY A 50 -0.45 -11.33 -3.16
CA GLY A 50 -0.73 -11.94 -1.86
C GLY A 50 -1.84 -12.99 -1.96
N ILE A 51 -2.94 -12.69 -2.65
CA ILE A 51 -4.06 -13.62 -2.86
C ILE A 51 -3.62 -14.87 -3.63
N LEU A 52 -2.80 -14.69 -4.67
CA LEU A 52 -2.26 -15.77 -5.53
C LEU A 52 -1.22 -16.67 -4.82
N THR A 53 -0.79 -16.31 -3.61
CA THR A 53 0.23 -17.06 -2.85
C THR A 53 -0.36 -18.34 -2.24
N LYS A 54 0.39 -19.44 -2.31
CA LYS A 54 -0.01 -20.75 -1.74
C LYS A 54 0.37 -20.92 -0.27
N GLY A 55 1.48 -20.34 0.19
CA GLY A 55 1.93 -20.42 1.58
C GLY A 55 1.14 -19.51 2.53
N ARG A 56 0.59 -20.06 3.62
CA ARG A 56 -0.27 -19.33 4.57
C ARG A 56 0.38 -18.09 5.19
N GLY A 57 1.64 -18.20 5.64
CA GLY A 57 2.34 -17.08 6.29
C GLY A 57 2.52 -15.89 5.37
N LEU A 58 3.25 -16.07 4.26
CA LEU A 58 3.49 -15.00 3.28
C LEU A 58 2.20 -14.45 2.66
N LYS A 59 1.19 -15.32 2.45
CA LYS A 59 -0.13 -14.89 2.00
C LYS A 59 -0.76 -13.91 2.98
N LEU A 60 -0.81 -14.26 4.27
CA LEU A 60 -1.46 -13.45 5.29
C LEU A 60 -0.71 -12.12 5.47
N THR A 61 0.62 -12.17 5.58
CA THR A 61 1.45 -10.96 5.69
C THR A 61 1.28 -10.03 4.50
N GLY A 62 1.32 -10.58 3.28
CA GLY A 62 1.14 -9.80 2.06
C GLY A 62 -0.24 -9.15 1.98
N ILE A 63 -1.32 -9.90 2.27
CA ILE A 63 -2.68 -9.35 2.24
C ILE A 63 -2.87 -8.28 3.30
N ILE A 64 -2.50 -8.54 4.56
CA ILE A 64 -2.69 -7.58 5.66
C ILE A 64 -1.87 -6.31 5.42
N GLY A 65 -0.58 -6.46 5.07
CA GLY A 65 0.31 -5.32 4.84
C GLY A 65 -0.15 -4.42 3.70
N ASN A 66 -0.51 -5.01 2.55
CA ASN A 66 -0.99 -4.24 1.40
C ASN A 66 -2.36 -3.60 1.66
N SER A 67 -3.28 -4.28 2.36
CA SER A 67 -4.57 -3.69 2.73
C SER A 67 -4.42 -2.52 3.72
N LEU A 68 -3.55 -2.65 4.73
CA LEU A 68 -3.32 -1.61 5.72
C LEU A 68 -2.74 -0.35 5.07
N ILE A 69 -1.73 -0.48 4.22
CA ILE A 69 -1.15 0.69 3.58
C ILE A 69 -2.15 1.37 2.64
N LEU A 70 -2.93 0.61 1.85
CA LEU A 70 -4.01 1.18 1.01
C LEU A 70 -5.07 1.91 1.83
N LEU A 71 -5.40 1.39 3.01
CA LEU A 71 -6.36 2.01 3.90
C LEU A 71 -5.83 3.35 4.41
N VAL A 72 -4.57 3.42 4.83
CA VAL A 72 -3.94 4.63 5.37
C VAL A 72 -3.67 5.68 4.28
N THR A 73 -3.21 5.27 3.10
CA THR A 73 -2.78 6.19 2.03
C THR A 73 -3.88 6.55 1.05
N GLY A 74 -4.93 5.74 0.94
CA GLY A 74 -6.02 5.93 -0.02
C GLY A 74 -7.36 6.14 0.66
N VAL A 75 -7.84 5.12 1.37
CA VAL A 75 -9.22 5.10 1.89
C VAL A 75 -9.46 6.21 2.92
N ILE A 76 -8.60 6.34 3.93
CA ILE A 76 -8.76 7.36 4.97
C ILE A 76 -8.72 8.76 4.37
N PRO A 77 -7.70 9.17 3.57
CA PRO A 77 -7.66 10.50 2.98
C PRO A 77 -8.88 10.79 2.09
N LEU A 78 -9.32 9.82 1.30
CA LEU A 78 -10.49 9.96 0.43
C LEU A 78 -11.76 10.21 1.23
N VAL A 79 -12.00 9.41 2.28
CA VAL A 79 -13.18 9.55 3.14
C VAL A 79 -13.15 10.88 3.88
N VAL A 80 -12.00 11.26 4.46
CA VAL A 80 -11.85 12.55 5.15
C VAL A 80 -12.14 13.72 4.19
N SER A 81 -11.58 13.67 2.98
CA SER A 81 -11.76 14.73 2.00
C SER A 81 -13.22 14.86 1.54
N LEU A 82 -13.89 13.76 1.23
CA LEU A 82 -15.25 13.76 0.70
C LEU A 82 -16.31 14.09 1.75
N PHE A 83 -16.19 13.55 2.96
CA PHE A 83 -17.28 13.57 3.93
C PHE A 83 -17.09 14.59 5.05
N PHE A 84 -15.86 14.97 5.38
CA PHE A 84 -15.57 15.83 6.52
C PHE A 84 -15.06 17.21 6.11
N TRP A 85 -14.24 17.29 5.06
CA TRP A 85 -13.66 18.57 4.65
C TRP A 85 -14.53 19.34 3.64
N ASN A 86 -15.28 18.64 2.78
CA ASN A 86 -16.04 19.26 1.70
C ASN A 86 -17.48 19.69 2.10
N GLN A 87 -17.72 19.97 3.39
CA GLN A 87 -19.02 20.46 3.91
C GLN A 87 -19.04 21.99 4.12
N ALA A 88 -18.20 22.74 3.41
CA ALA A 88 -18.21 24.21 3.42
C ALA A 88 -19.30 24.78 2.51
#